data_AF-I4YJ07-F1
#
_entry.id   AF-I4YJ07-F1
#
_cell.length_a   1.000
_cell.length_b   1.000
_cell.length_c   1.000
_cell.angle_alpha   90.00
_cell.angle_beta   90.00
_cell.angle_gamma   90.00
#
_symmetry.space_group_name_H-M   'P 1'
#
loop_
_entity.id
_entity.type
_entity.pdbx_description
1 polymer ?
#
loop_
_entity_poly.entity_id
_entity_poly.type
_entity_poly.pdbx_seq_one_letter_code
_entity_poly.pdbx_strand_id
1 'polypeptide(L)'
;IDNLITLLKELDSWIDDIKPIDTPQRYGNIAFRDWGSRLEQNADRLIKRFKVDADTINQLKPTLLNAFGSFGRIDYGTGHELSFIVILLMLKQMGLVQSEHYYKLVSSAFVTYLKLVTRLQLAYKLEPAGSHGVWGLDDYCFMPYIFGSSQLKGSDRHPSQLFQKDTFPTPNDNLYALAVTNIAKFKSGPWHEHSPQIYTIAHTVPNWAKVNKGMLKMFDAEVLKKRVVVQHLLFSSLFPFERDPLAEFEDYAQPQVTRLPSANNTGLPSSRLQRPTTTSDTLLPPLLPRSERKKQNQTLSSSGSAAAITSPFGVLSKPS
;
A
#
# COMPACT_ATOMS: atom_id res chain seq x y z
N ILE A 1 -23.94 -2.54 11.20
CA ILE A 1 -23.52 -2.01 9.87
C ILE A 1 -23.85 -0.52 9.71
N ASP A 2 -25.09 -0.09 9.96
CA ASP A 2 -25.48 1.32 9.75
C ASP A 2 -24.68 2.30 10.62
N ASN A 3 -24.34 1.94 11.86
CA ASN A 3 -23.45 2.76 12.70
C ASN A 3 -22.06 2.99 12.09
N LEU A 4 -21.51 2.00 11.37
CA LEU A 4 -20.22 2.15 10.66
C LEU A 4 -20.38 3.08 9.45
N ILE A 5 -21.48 2.97 8.71
CA ILE A 5 -21.79 3.87 7.59
C ILE A 5 -21.96 5.31 8.10
N THR A 6 -22.69 5.51 9.19
CA THR A 6 -22.88 6.83 9.80
C THR A 6 -21.55 7.43 10.27
N LEU A 7 -20.69 6.62 10.89
CA LEU A 7 -19.32 7.02 11.25
C LEU A 7 -18.55 7.48 10.01
N LEU A 8 -18.53 6.69 8.94
CA LEU A 8 -17.79 7.01 7.72
C LEU A 8 -18.34 8.27 7.03
N LYS A 9 -19.65 8.48 7.01
CA LYS A 9 -20.28 9.69 6.47
C LYS A 9 -19.95 10.94 7.29
N GLU A 10 -19.87 10.80 8.62
CA GLU A 10 -19.43 11.88 9.49
C GLU A 10 -17.97 12.28 9.18
N LEU A 11 -17.08 11.29 9.04
CA LEU A 11 -15.68 11.52 8.64
C LEU A 11 -15.56 12.20 7.26
N ASP A 12 -16.42 11.82 6.33
CA ASP A 12 -16.49 12.39 4.98
C ASP A 12 -16.94 13.86 5.00
N SER A 13 -17.88 14.22 5.87
CA SER A 13 -18.35 15.59 6.01
C SER A 13 -17.28 16.56 6.52
N TRP A 14 -16.29 16.06 7.30
CA TRP A 14 -15.22 16.92 7.80
C TRP A 14 -14.28 17.42 6.70
N ILE A 15 -14.27 16.77 5.53
CA ILE A 15 -13.49 17.25 4.38
C ILE A 15 -14.03 18.60 3.90
N ASP A 16 -15.34 18.83 4.02
CA ASP A 16 -15.99 20.08 3.61
C ASP A 16 -15.71 21.22 4.61
N ASP A 17 -15.55 20.88 5.90
CA ASP A 17 -15.17 21.81 6.97
C ASP A 17 -13.67 22.16 6.93
N ILE A 18 -12.82 21.17 6.66
CA ILE A 18 -11.35 21.27 6.75
C ILE A 18 -10.81 21.41 5.32
N LYS A 19 -10.98 22.60 4.76
CA LYS A 19 -10.60 22.88 3.38
C LYS A 19 -9.08 22.77 3.19
N PRO A 20 -8.61 22.27 2.03
CA PRO A 20 -7.19 22.26 1.69
C PRO A 20 -6.62 23.67 1.73
N ILE A 21 -5.45 23.83 2.35
CA ILE A 21 -4.76 25.12 2.42
C ILE A 21 -4.09 25.38 1.07
N ASP A 22 -4.25 26.59 0.53
CA ASP A 22 -3.53 26.99 -0.69
C ASP A 22 -2.04 27.12 -0.36
N THR A 23 -1.24 26.25 -0.97
CA THR A 23 0.21 26.22 -0.74
C THR A 23 0.91 25.96 -2.06
N PRO A 24 2.14 26.45 -2.25
CA PRO A 24 2.95 26.14 -3.43
C PRO A 24 3.40 24.67 -3.47
N GLN A 25 3.10 23.89 -2.42
CA GLN A 25 3.49 22.49 -2.34
C GLN A 25 2.67 21.64 -3.30
N ARG A 26 3.37 20.85 -4.12
CA ARG A 26 2.75 20.02 -5.17
C ARG A 26 2.00 18.80 -4.61
N TYR A 27 2.50 18.22 -3.53
CA TYR A 27 2.00 16.98 -2.92
C TYR A 27 1.82 17.13 -1.42
N GLY A 28 0.80 16.46 -0.87
CA GLY A 28 0.52 16.45 0.56
C GLY A 28 0.06 17.80 1.10
N ASN A 29 -1.24 18.00 1.22
CA ASN A 29 -1.81 19.17 1.86
C ASN A 29 -1.79 19.00 3.38
N ILE A 30 -1.16 19.95 4.07
CA ILE A 30 -1.00 19.91 5.54
C ILE A 30 -2.33 19.93 6.31
N ALA A 31 -3.43 20.39 5.70
CA ALA A 31 -4.77 20.33 6.30
C ALA A 31 -5.24 18.89 6.60
N PHE A 32 -4.62 17.88 5.98
CA PHE A 32 -4.86 16.49 6.34
C PHE A 32 -4.48 16.17 7.79
N ARG A 33 -3.51 16.89 8.36
CA ARG A 33 -3.14 16.77 9.77
C ARG A 33 -4.25 17.27 10.68
N ASP A 34 -4.94 18.34 10.28
CA ASP A 34 -6.08 18.87 11.03
C ASP A 34 -7.27 17.90 10.97
N TRP A 35 -7.50 17.27 9.81
CA TRP A 35 -8.49 16.19 9.68
C TRP A 35 -8.15 15.00 10.57
N GLY A 36 -6.88 14.57 10.58
CA GLY A 36 -6.38 13.50 11.45
C GLY A 36 -6.49 13.81 12.94
N SER A 37 -6.16 15.05 13.33
CA SER A 37 -6.31 15.53 14.71
C SER A 37 -7.77 15.53 15.15
N ARG A 38 -8.70 15.96 14.28
CA ARG A 38 -10.14 15.87 14.56
C ARG A 38 -10.59 14.41 14.73
N LEU A 39 -10.09 13.49 13.91
CA LEU A 39 -10.35 12.06 14.07
C LEU A 39 -9.84 11.55 15.42
N GLU A 40 -8.61 11.88 15.81
CA GLU A 40 -8.01 11.45 17.08
C GLU A 40 -8.81 11.93 18.30
N GLN A 41 -9.24 13.19 18.29
CA GLN A 41 -10.06 13.79 19.35
C GLN A 41 -11.46 13.17 19.45
N ASN A 42 -12.01 12.68 18.33
CA ASN A 42 -13.37 12.15 18.27
C ASN A 42 -13.44 10.61 18.26
N ALA A 43 -12.30 9.91 18.15
CA ALA A 43 -12.25 8.46 17.95
C ALA A 43 -13.06 7.69 19.00
N ASP A 44 -12.92 8.04 20.28
CA ASP A 44 -13.65 7.41 21.39
C ASP A 44 -15.16 7.56 21.21
N ARG A 45 -15.63 8.76 20.87
CA ARG A 45 -17.06 9.04 20.61
C ARG A 45 -17.57 8.25 19.40
N LEU A 46 -16.76 8.17 18.34
CA LEU A 46 -17.11 7.43 17.13
C LEU A 46 -17.23 5.93 17.41
N ILE A 47 -16.29 5.35 18.16
CA ILE A 47 -16.28 3.92 18.51
C ILE A 47 -17.41 3.58 19.49
N LYS A 48 -17.76 4.48 20.42
CA LYS A 48 -18.92 4.31 21.33
C LYS A 48 -20.24 4.06 20.60
N ARG A 49 -20.37 4.44 19.32
CA ARG A 49 -21.56 4.10 18.48
C ARG A 49 -21.78 2.59 18.35
N PHE A 50 -20.74 1.77 18.54
CA PHE A 50 -20.86 0.31 18.54
C PHE A 50 -21.36 -0.26 19.88
N LYS A 51 -21.65 0.59 20.88
CA LYS A 51 -22.12 0.21 22.22
C LYS A 51 -21.14 -0.71 22.96
N VAL A 52 -19.86 -0.37 22.86
CA VAL A 52 -18.74 -1.11 23.44
C VAL A 52 -18.20 -0.41 24.69
N ASP A 53 -17.47 -1.15 25.52
CA ASP A 53 -16.85 -0.63 26.74
C ASP A 53 -15.55 0.13 26.46
N ALA A 54 -14.97 0.72 27.51
CA ALA A 54 -13.75 1.53 27.43
C ALA A 54 -12.54 0.70 26.97
N ASP A 55 -12.46 -0.57 27.38
CA ASP A 55 -11.36 -1.45 26.99
C ASP A 55 -11.39 -1.74 25.49
N THR A 56 -12.56 -2.10 24.95
CA THR A 56 -12.76 -2.30 23.51
C THR A 56 -12.47 -1.05 22.70
N ILE A 57 -12.80 0.15 23.23
CA ILE A 57 -12.44 1.43 22.59
C ILE A 57 -10.92 1.57 22.46
N ASN A 58 -10.19 1.30 23.53
CA ASN A 58 -8.73 1.39 23.55
C ASN A 58 -8.08 0.42 22.55
N GLN A 59 -8.71 -0.74 22.32
CA GLN A 59 -8.24 -1.74 21.36
C GLN A 59 -8.54 -1.37 19.90
N LEU A 60 -9.73 -0.84 19.62
CA LEU A 60 -10.16 -0.45 18.25
C LEU A 60 -9.52 0.85 17.77
N LYS A 61 -9.30 1.81 18.68
CA LYS A 61 -8.86 3.16 18.36
C LYS A 61 -7.59 3.22 17.52
N PRO A 62 -6.48 2.52 17.88
CA PRO A 62 -5.25 2.60 17.10
C PRO A 62 -5.45 2.15 15.64
N THR A 63 -6.16 1.04 15.42
CA THR A 63 -6.47 0.53 14.08
C THR A 63 -7.40 1.48 13.31
N LEU A 64 -8.37 2.10 13.98
CA LEU A 64 -9.23 3.13 13.40
C LEU A 64 -8.43 4.34 12.90
N LEU A 65 -7.49 4.85 13.71
CA LEU A 65 -6.64 5.98 13.32
C LEU A 65 -5.74 5.61 12.13
N ASN A 66 -5.25 4.37 12.08
CA ASN A 66 -4.40 3.91 10.99
C ASN A 66 -5.17 3.62 9.69
N ALA A 67 -6.49 3.52 9.69
CA ALA A 67 -7.28 3.12 8.51
C ALA A 67 -7.41 4.20 7.43
N PHE A 68 -7.03 5.45 7.70
CA PHE A 68 -7.30 6.60 6.82
C PHE A 68 -6.04 7.27 6.24
N GLY A 69 -4.85 6.72 6.51
CA GLY A 69 -3.58 7.25 6.03
C GLY A 69 -2.62 7.60 7.17
N SER A 70 -1.41 8.03 6.81
CA SER A 70 -0.46 8.60 7.75
C SER A 70 -0.61 10.11 7.80
N PHE A 71 -1.11 10.66 8.90
CA PHE A 71 -1.26 12.12 9.04
C PHE A 71 0.08 12.84 9.04
N GLY A 72 1.13 12.22 9.59
CA GLY A 72 2.48 12.78 9.61
C GLY A 72 3.11 12.87 8.22
N ARG A 73 3.05 11.76 7.46
CA ARG A 73 3.63 11.64 6.12
C ARG A 73 2.73 12.20 5.01
N ILE A 74 1.44 12.36 5.29
CA ILE A 74 0.40 12.81 4.35
C ILE A 74 0.31 11.83 3.16
N ASP A 75 0.27 10.54 3.49
CA ASP A 75 0.19 9.44 2.54
C ASP A 75 -0.94 8.46 2.87
N TYR A 76 -1.34 7.68 1.88
CA TYR A 76 -2.32 6.60 2.01
C TYR A 76 -1.94 5.44 1.08
N GLY A 77 -2.25 4.21 1.45
CA GLY A 77 -1.93 3.02 0.64
C GLY A 77 -2.58 1.75 1.19
N THR A 78 -2.19 0.61 0.62
CA THR A 78 -2.80 -0.70 0.89
C THR A 78 -2.69 -1.16 2.34
N GLY A 79 -1.69 -0.70 3.11
CA GLY A 79 -1.59 -0.99 4.55
C GLY A 79 -2.67 -0.28 5.39
N HIS A 80 -3.08 0.92 4.98
CA HIS A 80 -4.17 1.66 5.60
C HIS A 80 -5.53 1.04 5.24
N GLU A 81 -5.69 0.64 3.97
CA GLU A 81 -6.85 -0.16 3.54
C GLU A 81 -6.97 -1.47 4.33
N LEU A 82 -5.86 -2.19 4.49
CA LEU A 82 -5.80 -3.41 5.27
C LEU A 82 -6.20 -3.16 6.74
N SER A 83 -5.81 -2.03 7.32
CA SER A 83 -6.23 -1.66 8.67
C SER A 83 -7.75 -1.47 8.75
N PHE A 84 -8.40 -0.94 7.72
CA PHE A 84 -9.86 -0.91 7.66
C PHE A 84 -10.46 -2.32 7.61
N ILE A 85 -9.89 -3.23 6.83
CA ILE A 85 -10.31 -4.65 6.81
C ILE A 85 -10.15 -5.30 8.19
N VAL A 86 -9.06 -4.98 8.92
CA VAL A 86 -8.86 -5.44 10.30
C VAL A 86 -9.96 -4.90 11.23
N ILE A 87 -10.42 -3.66 11.09
CA ILE A 87 -11.57 -3.15 11.85
C ILE A 87 -12.81 -4.01 11.58
N LEU A 88 -13.08 -4.35 10.32
CA LEU A 88 -14.21 -5.21 9.98
C LEU A 88 -14.10 -6.60 10.62
N LEU A 89 -12.88 -7.14 10.68
CA LEU A 89 -12.58 -8.39 11.36
C LEU A 89 -12.78 -8.27 12.89
N MET A 90 -12.30 -7.20 13.52
CA MET A 90 -12.49 -6.95 14.95
C MET A 90 -13.98 -6.86 15.31
N LEU A 91 -14.78 -6.14 14.50
CA LEU A 91 -16.24 -6.08 14.67
C LEU A 91 -16.91 -7.46 14.56
N LYS A 92 -16.41 -8.34 13.68
CA LYS A 92 -16.84 -9.74 13.60
C LYS A 92 -16.43 -10.52 14.85
N GLN A 93 -15.19 -10.38 15.33
CA GLN A 93 -14.71 -11.10 16.52
C GLN A 93 -15.49 -10.73 17.78
N MET A 94 -15.96 -9.49 17.88
CA MET A 94 -16.85 -9.04 18.96
C MET A 94 -18.30 -9.54 18.81
N GLY A 95 -18.63 -10.28 17.75
CA GLY A 95 -20.00 -10.75 17.47
C GLY A 95 -20.95 -9.68 16.94
N LEU A 96 -20.47 -8.47 16.62
CA LEU A 96 -21.30 -7.38 16.07
C LEU A 96 -21.60 -7.55 14.57
N VAL A 97 -20.87 -8.43 13.89
CA VAL A 97 -21.06 -8.76 12.48
C VAL A 97 -21.15 -10.27 12.32
N GLN A 98 -22.29 -10.72 11.80
CA GLN A 98 -22.59 -12.13 11.49
C GLN A 98 -22.60 -12.37 9.97
N SER A 99 -22.69 -13.63 9.55
CA SER A 99 -22.67 -14.02 8.13
C SER A 99 -23.73 -13.31 7.28
N GLU A 100 -24.94 -13.10 7.80
CA GLU A 100 -26.01 -12.40 7.06
C GLU A 100 -25.66 -10.93 6.76
N HIS A 101 -24.69 -10.36 7.48
CA HIS A 101 -24.28 -8.97 7.31
C HIS A 101 -23.17 -8.79 6.26
N TYR A 102 -22.47 -9.86 5.85
CA TYR A 102 -21.26 -9.74 5.02
C TYR A 102 -21.51 -9.04 3.70
N TYR A 103 -22.65 -9.31 3.06
CA TYR A 103 -23.02 -8.63 1.81
C TYR A 103 -23.14 -7.11 2.03
N LYS A 104 -23.96 -6.67 3.00
CA LYS A 104 -24.15 -5.23 3.30
C LYS A 104 -22.87 -4.56 3.80
N LEU A 105 -22.02 -5.31 4.51
CA LEU A 105 -20.73 -4.83 4.98
C LEU A 105 -19.83 -4.43 3.80
N VAL A 106 -19.76 -5.26 2.75
CA VAL A 106 -18.97 -4.95 1.55
C VAL A 106 -19.71 -3.96 0.64
N SER A 107 -20.95 -4.24 0.27
CA SER A 107 -21.71 -3.45 -0.72
C SER A 107 -22.12 -2.06 -0.24
N SER A 108 -22.11 -1.80 1.08
CA SER A 108 -22.45 -0.50 1.65
C SER A 108 -21.33 0.11 2.48
N ALA A 109 -20.84 -0.58 3.52
CA ALA A 109 -19.86 0.03 4.43
C ALA A 109 -18.48 0.19 3.76
N PHE A 110 -17.96 -0.85 3.10
CA PHE A 110 -16.70 -0.77 2.37
C PHE A 110 -16.78 0.20 1.17
N VAL A 111 -17.91 0.23 0.44
CA VAL A 111 -18.14 1.25 -0.61
C VAL A 111 -18.10 2.67 -0.03
N THR A 112 -18.71 2.89 1.13
CA THR A 112 -18.70 4.21 1.81
C THR A 112 -17.27 4.58 2.23
N TYR A 113 -16.51 3.62 2.77
CA TYR A 113 -15.09 3.79 3.09
C TYR A 113 -14.26 4.16 1.85
N LEU A 114 -14.43 3.41 0.76
CA LEU A 114 -13.69 3.65 -0.48
C LEU A 114 -13.94 5.05 -1.03
N LYS A 115 -15.21 5.50 -1.02
CA LYS A 115 -15.59 6.88 -1.41
C LYS A 115 -14.92 7.93 -0.53
N LEU A 116 -14.93 7.72 0.79
CA LEU A 116 -14.27 8.60 1.76
C LEU A 116 -12.75 8.70 1.49
N VAL A 117 -12.04 7.58 1.41
CA VAL A 117 -10.58 7.62 1.21
C VAL A 117 -10.20 8.17 -0.16
N THR A 118 -11.00 7.94 -1.22
CA THR A 118 -10.82 8.61 -2.50
C THR A 118 -11.02 10.12 -2.41
N ARG A 119 -12.00 10.60 -1.63
CA ARG A 119 -12.16 12.04 -1.38
C ARG A 119 -10.98 12.61 -0.60
N LEU A 120 -10.47 11.92 0.42
CA LEU A 120 -9.28 12.34 1.17
C LEU A 120 -8.05 12.45 0.26
N GLN A 121 -7.81 11.43 -0.57
CA GLN A 121 -6.71 11.40 -1.55
C GLN A 121 -6.75 12.61 -2.48
N LEU A 122 -7.93 12.95 -3.02
CA LEU A 122 -8.10 14.07 -3.94
C LEU A 122 -8.03 15.42 -3.24
N ALA A 123 -8.76 15.60 -2.14
CA ALA A 123 -8.84 16.88 -1.44
C ALA A 123 -7.48 17.29 -0.88
N TYR A 124 -6.78 16.35 -0.24
CA TYR A 124 -5.51 16.63 0.41
C TYR A 124 -4.28 16.22 -0.40
N LYS A 125 -4.45 15.78 -1.65
CA LYS A 125 -3.34 15.38 -2.55
C LYS A 125 -2.40 14.38 -1.87
N LEU A 126 -2.96 13.36 -1.21
CA LEU A 126 -2.19 12.39 -0.45
C LEU A 126 -1.19 11.67 -1.36
N GLU A 127 -0.01 11.36 -0.84
CA GLU A 127 0.97 10.57 -1.59
C GLU A 127 0.62 9.07 -1.52
N PRO A 128 0.89 8.29 -2.59
CA PRO A 128 0.79 6.84 -2.54
C PRO A 128 1.82 6.20 -1.59
N ALA A 129 1.35 5.62 -0.48
CA ALA A 129 2.19 4.97 0.51
C ALA A 129 2.61 3.57 0.04
N GLY A 130 3.92 3.34 -0.10
CA GLY A 130 4.44 2.03 -0.51
C GLY A 130 4.05 1.63 -1.94
N SER A 131 3.63 2.59 -2.77
CA SER A 131 3.32 2.31 -4.18
C SER A 131 4.56 1.85 -4.92
N HIS A 132 4.37 0.84 -5.76
CA HIS A 132 5.36 0.36 -6.72
C HIS A 132 5.30 1.16 -8.05
N GLY A 133 4.54 2.25 -8.10
CA GLY A 133 4.30 3.03 -9.31
C GLY A 133 3.66 2.18 -10.39
N VAL A 134 4.25 2.18 -11.59
CA VAL A 134 3.80 1.34 -12.72
C VAL A 134 3.92 -0.16 -12.45
N TRP A 135 4.67 -0.57 -11.42
CA TRP A 135 4.81 -1.97 -11.01
C TRP A 135 3.81 -2.40 -9.91
N GLY A 136 2.93 -1.49 -9.48
CA GLY A 136 1.82 -1.80 -8.58
C GLY A 136 0.54 -2.09 -9.36
N LEU A 137 -0.42 -2.74 -8.69
CA LEU A 137 -1.77 -2.91 -9.23
C LEU A 137 -2.46 -1.53 -9.36
N ASP A 138 -2.40 -0.77 -8.28
CA ASP A 138 -3.03 0.52 -8.06
C ASP A 138 -2.20 1.27 -7.01
N ASP A 139 -2.27 2.61 -7.00
CA ASP A 139 -1.45 3.43 -6.11
C ASP A 139 -1.92 3.37 -4.65
N TYR A 140 -3.21 3.13 -4.42
CA TYR A 140 -3.84 3.31 -3.11
C TYR A 140 -4.55 2.07 -2.57
N CYS A 141 -5.13 1.24 -3.44
CA CYS A 141 -6.08 0.21 -3.01
C CYS A 141 -5.83 -1.17 -3.66
N PHE A 142 -6.34 -2.21 -3.03
CA PHE A 142 -6.27 -3.59 -3.52
C PHE A 142 -7.61 -4.32 -3.35
N MET A 143 -8.26 -4.16 -2.20
CA MET A 143 -9.50 -4.86 -1.85
C MET A 143 -10.66 -4.69 -2.84
N PRO A 144 -10.88 -3.52 -3.48
CA PRO A 144 -11.94 -3.36 -4.48
C PRO A 144 -11.77 -4.31 -5.68
N TYR A 145 -10.54 -4.64 -6.04
CA TYR A 145 -10.24 -5.57 -7.14
C TYR A 145 -10.57 -7.01 -6.75
N ILE A 146 -10.32 -7.42 -5.50
CA ILE A 146 -10.72 -8.74 -4.98
C ILE A 146 -12.25 -8.86 -4.96
N PHE A 147 -12.93 -7.91 -4.30
CA PHE A 147 -14.39 -7.97 -4.18
C PHE A 147 -15.08 -7.81 -5.53
N GLY A 148 -14.61 -6.87 -6.37
CA GLY A 148 -15.17 -6.60 -7.67
C GLY A 148 -14.99 -7.74 -8.68
N SER A 149 -13.85 -8.41 -8.67
CA SER A 149 -13.66 -9.62 -9.49
C SER A 149 -14.54 -10.78 -9.00
N SER A 150 -14.79 -10.88 -7.69
CA SER A 150 -15.73 -11.86 -7.14
C SER A 150 -17.17 -11.59 -7.55
N GLN A 151 -17.59 -10.33 -7.64
CA GLN A 151 -18.93 -9.94 -8.12
C GLN A 151 -19.18 -10.37 -9.59
N LEU A 152 -18.12 -10.57 -10.37
CA LEU A 152 -18.19 -10.98 -11.79
C LEU A 152 -17.91 -12.47 -11.99
N LYS A 153 -17.74 -13.24 -10.91
CA LYS A 153 -17.51 -14.68 -11.00
C LYS A 153 -18.76 -15.36 -11.56
N GLY A 154 -18.62 -16.06 -12.69
CA GLY A 154 -19.73 -16.70 -13.40
C GLY A 154 -20.50 -15.78 -14.36
N SER A 155 -20.03 -14.55 -14.57
CA SER A 155 -20.54 -13.66 -15.61
C SER A 155 -19.98 -14.03 -16.98
N ASP A 156 -20.78 -13.84 -18.03
CA ASP A 156 -20.34 -13.96 -19.44
C ASP A 156 -19.45 -12.80 -19.90
N ARG A 157 -19.30 -11.76 -19.06
CA ARG A 157 -18.43 -10.62 -19.36
C ARG A 157 -16.97 -11.03 -19.33
N HIS A 158 -16.22 -10.66 -20.35
CA HIS A 158 -14.78 -10.94 -20.44
C HIS A 158 -13.96 -9.80 -19.79
N PRO A 159 -12.83 -10.08 -19.10
CA PRO A 159 -11.98 -9.03 -18.53
C PRO A 159 -11.52 -7.95 -19.51
N SER A 160 -11.36 -8.28 -20.81
CA SER A 160 -10.96 -7.31 -21.84
C SER A 160 -12.00 -6.22 -22.10
N GLN A 161 -13.25 -6.42 -21.65
CA GLN A 161 -14.31 -5.42 -21.73
C GLN A 161 -14.17 -4.30 -20.69
N LEU A 162 -13.24 -4.43 -19.73
CA LEU A 162 -13.05 -3.48 -18.61
C LEU A 162 -12.97 -2.01 -19.03
N PHE A 163 -12.37 -1.71 -20.18
CA PHE A 163 -12.15 -0.34 -20.66
C PHE A 163 -13.20 0.12 -21.69
N GLN A 164 -14.20 -0.71 -21.98
CA GLN A 164 -15.24 -0.39 -22.94
C GLN A 164 -16.43 0.28 -22.22
N LYS A 165 -16.73 1.53 -22.59
CA LYS A 165 -17.68 2.40 -21.88
C LYS A 165 -19.10 1.85 -21.75
N ASP A 166 -19.54 1.00 -22.67
CA ASP A 166 -20.93 0.53 -22.75
C ASP A 166 -21.10 -0.96 -22.41
N THR A 167 -19.99 -1.69 -22.24
CA THR A 167 -19.99 -3.16 -22.05
C THR A 167 -19.55 -3.61 -20.66
N PHE A 168 -18.98 -2.72 -19.85
CA PHE A 168 -18.58 -3.05 -18.48
C PHE A 168 -19.60 -2.53 -17.45
N PRO A 169 -19.79 -3.22 -16.31
CA PRO A 169 -20.66 -2.74 -15.24
C PRO A 169 -20.28 -1.33 -14.78
N THR A 170 -21.28 -0.56 -14.34
CA THR A 170 -21.03 0.80 -13.87
C THR A 170 -20.27 0.78 -12.53
N PRO A 171 -19.63 1.90 -12.15
CA PRO A 171 -19.03 2.07 -10.82
C PRO A 171 -19.99 1.88 -9.66
N ASN A 172 -21.31 1.97 -9.90
CA ASN A 172 -22.33 1.72 -8.88
C ASN A 172 -22.63 0.22 -8.72
N ASP A 173 -22.40 -0.58 -9.76
CA ASP A 173 -22.76 -2.00 -9.79
C ASP A 173 -21.58 -2.91 -9.41
N ASN A 174 -20.33 -2.45 -9.60
CA ASN A 174 -19.14 -3.27 -9.43
C ASN A 174 -17.95 -2.52 -8.83
N LEU A 175 -17.31 -3.12 -7.82
CA LEU A 175 -16.17 -2.54 -7.10
C LEU A 175 -14.88 -2.48 -7.94
N TYR A 176 -14.71 -3.39 -8.90
CA TYR A 176 -13.56 -3.35 -9.83
C TYR A 176 -13.72 -2.18 -10.79
N ALA A 177 -14.93 -2.00 -11.35
CA ALA A 177 -15.27 -0.85 -12.19
C ALA A 177 -15.11 0.48 -11.43
N LEU A 178 -15.53 0.51 -10.16
CA LEU A 178 -15.36 1.67 -9.28
C LEU A 178 -13.89 2.05 -9.08
N ALA A 179 -13.04 1.07 -8.76
CA ALA A 179 -11.60 1.31 -8.58
C ALA A 179 -10.93 1.79 -9.87
N VAL A 180 -11.22 1.16 -11.00
CA VAL A 180 -10.70 1.60 -12.31
C VAL A 180 -11.17 3.00 -12.66
N THR A 181 -12.43 3.34 -12.38
CA THR A 181 -12.94 4.70 -12.59
C THR A 181 -12.26 5.72 -11.68
N ASN A 182 -11.90 5.32 -10.45
CA ASN A 182 -11.15 6.19 -9.54
C ASN A 182 -9.73 6.46 -10.04
N ILE A 183 -9.04 5.51 -10.69
CA ILE A 183 -7.71 5.74 -11.28
C ILE A 183 -7.72 6.94 -12.24
N ALA A 184 -8.75 7.05 -13.08
CA ALA A 184 -8.88 8.13 -14.05
C ALA A 184 -8.99 9.54 -13.41
N LYS A 185 -9.21 9.63 -12.09
CA LYS A 185 -9.18 10.90 -11.35
C LYS A 185 -7.75 11.36 -11.03
N PHE A 186 -6.79 10.45 -11.04
CA PHE A 186 -5.39 10.70 -10.66
C PHE A 186 -4.43 10.59 -11.84
N LYS A 187 -4.74 9.73 -12.81
CA LYS A 187 -3.88 9.40 -13.95
C LYS A 187 -4.62 9.67 -15.26
N SER A 188 -3.88 10.17 -16.24
CA SER A 188 -4.33 10.40 -17.60
C SER A 188 -3.37 9.75 -18.60
N GLY A 189 -3.86 9.52 -19.81
CA GLY A 189 -3.11 8.87 -20.89
C GLY A 189 -3.53 7.42 -21.12
N PRO A 190 -2.78 6.69 -21.96
CA PRO A 190 -3.09 5.29 -22.29
C PRO A 190 -2.92 4.35 -21.08
N TRP A 191 -3.86 3.41 -20.92
CA TRP A 191 -3.87 2.47 -19.79
C TRP A 191 -2.59 1.63 -19.66
N HIS A 192 -1.99 1.24 -20.78
CA HIS A 192 -0.78 0.44 -20.80
C HIS A 192 0.47 1.21 -20.32
N GLU A 193 0.41 2.55 -20.25
CA GLU A 193 1.51 3.38 -19.76
C GLU A 193 1.41 3.61 -18.25
N HIS A 194 0.23 4.02 -17.76
CA HIS A 194 0.08 4.46 -16.37
C HIS A 194 -0.42 3.36 -15.40
N SER A 195 -1.01 2.29 -15.93
CA SER A 195 -1.57 1.16 -15.18
C SER A 195 -1.38 -0.19 -15.92
N PRO A 196 -0.12 -0.55 -16.27
CA PRO A 196 0.17 -1.71 -17.12
C PRO A 196 -0.27 -3.05 -16.51
N GLN A 197 -0.28 -3.20 -15.17
CA GLN A 197 -0.73 -4.44 -14.54
C GLN A 197 -2.23 -4.67 -14.75
N ILE A 198 -3.07 -3.67 -14.48
CA ILE A 198 -4.52 -3.75 -14.73
C ILE A 198 -4.77 -3.98 -16.23
N TYR A 199 -4.05 -3.27 -17.09
CA TYR A 199 -4.14 -3.45 -18.54
C TYR A 199 -3.80 -4.89 -18.95
N THR A 200 -2.70 -5.44 -18.44
CA THR A 200 -2.26 -6.82 -18.74
C THR A 200 -3.29 -7.83 -18.23
N ILE A 201 -3.78 -7.69 -17.00
CA ILE A 201 -4.79 -8.58 -16.43
C ILE A 201 -6.05 -8.61 -17.31
N ALA A 202 -6.53 -7.44 -17.74
CA ALA A 202 -7.72 -7.33 -18.59
C ALA A 202 -7.54 -8.04 -19.95
N HIS A 203 -6.35 -8.01 -20.53
CA HIS A 203 -6.11 -8.58 -21.87
C HIS A 203 -5.63 -10.03 -21.88
N THR A 204 -5.00 -10.50 -20.79
CA THR A 204 -4.36 -11.83 -20.76
C THR A 204 -5.12 -12.87 -19.95
N VAL A 205 -5.97 -12.44 -19.00
CA VAL A 205 -6.71 -13.37 -18.14
C VAL A 205 -8.08 -13.68 -18.76
N PRO A 206 -8.41 -14.96 -18.99
CA PRO A 206 -9.54 -15.32 -19.85
C PRO A 206 -10.92 -15.22 -19.19
N ASN A 207 -11.00 -15.07 -17.86
CA ASN A 207 -12.27 -14.91 -17.15
C ASN A 207 -12.09 -14.36 -15.73
N TRP A 208 -13.17 -13.82 -15.17
CA TRP A 208 -13.19 -13.20 -13.84
C TRP A 208 -12.92 -14.17 -12.68
N ALA A 209 -13.22 -15.47 -12.85
CA ALA A 209 -12.87 -16.47 -11.83
C ALA A 209 -11.34 -16.62 -11.70
N LYS A 210 -10.61 -16.60 -12.82
CA LYS A 210 -9.14 -16.57 -12.81
C LYS A 210 -8.59 -15.23 -12.34
N VAL A 211 -9.22 -14.10 -12.71
CA VAL A 211 -8.84 -12.77 -12.18
C VAL A 211 -8.92 -12.79 -10.66
N ASN A 212 -10.05 -13.21 -10.09
CA ASN A 212 -10.25 -13.25 -8.64
C ASN A 212 -9.23 -14.15 -7.92
N LYS A 213 -8.98 -15.35 -8.46
CA LYS A 213 -7.93 -16.24 -7.93
C LYS A 213 -6.55 -15.59 -7.97
N GLY A 214 -6.22 -14.89 -9.06
CA GLY A 214 -4.98 -14.13 -9.20
C GLY A 214 -4.88 -12.97 -8.21
N MET A 215 -5.96 -12.22 -8.02
CA MET A 215 -6.03 -11.12 -7.04
C MET A 215 -5.78 -11.61 -5.62
N LEU A 216 -6.37 -12.74 -5.21
CA LEU A 216 -6.11 -13.33 -3.90
C LEU A 216 -4.64 -13.70 -3.69
N LYS A 217 -4.01 -14.34 -4.70
CA LYS A 217 -2.58 -14.68 -4.65
C LYS A 217 -1.68 -13.44 -4.60
N MET A 218 -2.01 -12.45 -5.42
CA MET A 218 -1.25 -11.21 -5.48
C MET A 218 -1.41 -10.38 -4.20
N PHE A 219 -2.58 -10.41 -3.55
CA PHE A 219 -2.79 -9.80 -2.24
C PHE A 219 -1.92 -10.45 -1.15
N ASP A 220 -1.85 -11.78 -1.13
CA ASP A 220 -0.95 -12.50 -0.23
C ASP A 220 0.51 -12.06 -0.43
N ALA A 221 0.99 -12.06 -1.68
CA ALA A 221 2.39 -11.75 -2.00
C ALA A 221 2.77 -10.27 -1.82
N GLU A 222 1.93 -9.34 -2.30
CA GLU A 222 2.27 -7.92 -2.41
C GLU A 222 1.70 -7.06 -1.28
N VAL A 223 0.74 -7.57 -0.51
CA VAL A 223 0.20 -6.89 0.67
C VAL A 223 0.61 -7.64 1.93
N LEU A 224 0.12 -8.86 2.16
CA LEU A 224 0.29 -9.55 3.46
C LEU A 224 1.74 -9.98 3.75
N LYS A 225 2.46 -10.51 2.75
CA LYS A 225 3.87 -10.91 2.87
C LYS A 225 4.86 -9.76 2.66
N LYS A 226 4.36 -8.54 2.44
CA LYS A 226 5.19 -7.37 2.16
C LYS A 226 5.42 -6.55 3.42
N ARG A 227 6.58 -6.72 4.06
CA ARG A 227 6.93 -6.03 5.31
C ARG A 227 6.67 -4.52 5.27
N VAL A 228 7.04 -3.84 4.19
CA VAL A 228 6.85 -2.38 4.08
C VAL A 228 5.38 -1.95 4.13
N VAL A 229 4.45 -2.86 3.79
CA VAL A 229 3.01 -2.66 3.85
C VAL A 229 2.46 -3.01 5.24
N VAL A 230 2.83 -4.19 5.77
CA VAL A 230 2.26 -4.71 7.04
C VAL A 230 2.96 -4.27 8.31
N GLN A 231 4.14 -3.64 8.24
CA GLN A 231 4.89 -3.19 9.43
C GLN A 231 4.14 -2.18 10.31
N HIS A 232 3.05 -1.59 9.80
CA HIS A 232 2.19 -0.66 10.54
C HIS A 232 0.87 -1.29 10.98
N LEU A 233 0.69 -2.60 10.81
CA LEU A 233 -0.45 -3.31 11.42
C LEU A 233 -0.32 -3.28 12.94
N LEU A 234 -1.46 -3.05 13.59
CA LEU A 234 -1.57 -2.93 15.03
C LEU A 234 -2.33 -4.14 15.56
N PHE A 235 -1.76 -4.77 16.58
CA PHE A 235 -2.31 -5.97 17.21
C PHE A 235 -2.93 -5.61 18.56
N SER A 236 -4.01 -6.30 18.90
CA SER A 236 -4.75 -6.14 20.16
C SER A 236 -5.37 -7.49 20.55
N SER A 237 -6.11 -7.59 21.66
CA SER A 237 -6.78 -8.85 21.98
C SER A 237 -7.89 -9.21 20.98
N LEU A 238 -8.45 -8.21 20.28
CA LEU A 238 -9.41 -8.38 19.17
C LEU A 238 -8.74 -8.64 17.80
N PHE A 239 -7.41 -8.63 17.75
CA PHE A 239 -6.64 -9.03 16.57
C PHE A 239 -5.23 -9.43 17.04
N PRO A 240 -5.09 -10.61 17.66
CA PRO A 240 -3.88 -10.98 18.35
C PRO A 240 -2.77 -11.37 17.37
N PHE A 241 -1.52 -11.09 17.76
CA PHE A 241 -0.34 -11.57 17.04
C PHE A 241 0.03 -12.97 17.55
N GLU A 242 -0.71 -13.97 17.09
CA GLU A 242 -0.54 -15.37 17.47
C GLU A 242 0.04 -16.20 16.34
N ARG A 243 0.78 -17.25 16.71
CA ARG A 243 1.29 -18.24 15.75
C ARG A 243 0.14 -19.13 15.32
N ASP A 244 -0.11 -19.21 14.03
CA ASP A 244 -1.01 -20.21 13.47
C ASP A 244 -0.34 -21.60 13.57
N PRO A 245 -0.90 -22.55 14.35
CA PRO A 245 -0.34 -23.89 14.48
C PRO A 245 -0.40 -24.70 13.18
N LEU A 246 -1.25 -24.29 12.22
CA LEU A 246 -1.44 -24.93 10.92
C LEU A 246 -0.67 -24.24 9.79
N ALA A 247 0.00 -23.12 10.07
CA ALA A 247 0.79 -22.44 9.04
C ALA A 247 1.99 -23.30 8.64
N GLU A 248 2.00 -23.73 7.38
CA GLU A 248 3.17 -24.34 6.76
C GLU A 248 4.28 -23.28 6.65
N PHE A 249 5.45 -23.57 7.22
CA PHE A 249 6.61 -22.69 7.09
C PHE A 249 7.19 -22.88 5.68
N GLU A 250 6.99 -21.90 4.81
CA GLU A 250 7.89 -21.72 3.68
C GLU A 250 9.25 -21.31 4.26
N ASP A 251 10.28 -22.15 4.08
CA ASP A 251 11.65 -21.82 4.47
C ASP A 251 12.08 -20.56 3.72
N TYR A 252 11.93 -19.39 4.36
CA TYR A 252 12.52 -18.16 3.88
C TYR A 252 14.02 -18.30 4.04
N ALA A 253 14.66 -18.88 3.02
CA ALA A 253 16.11 -18.88 2.91
C ALA A 253 16.58 -17.45 3.14
N GLN A 254 17.30 -17.24 4.25
CA GLN A 254 17.98 -15.98 4.53
C GLN A 254 18.76 -15.60 3.26
N PRO A 255 18.68 -14.36 2.77
CA PRO A 255 19.49 -13.94 1.64
C PRO A 255 20.94 -14.25 1.99
N GLN A 256 21.54 -15.19 1.25
CA GLN A 256 22.93 -15.59 1.39
C GLN A 256 23.76 -14.31 1.24
N VAL A 257 24.37 -13.86 2.33
CA VAL A 257 25.39 -12.81 2.26
C VAL A 257 26.55 -13.45 1.49
N THR A 258 26.63 -13.17 0.19
CA THR A 258 27.80 -13.51 -0.62
C THR A 258 29.01 -12.85 0.02
N ARG A 259 29.77 -13.61 0.84
CA ARG A 259 31.13 -13.24 1.21
C ARG A 259 31.94 -13.24 -0.08
N LEU A 260 32.47 -12.08 -0.44
CA LEU A 260 33.51 -11.97 -1.47
C LEU A 260 34.62 -12.98 -1.14
N PRO A 261 35.10 -13.78 -2.11
CA PRO A 261 36.20 -14.70 -1.87
C PRO A 261 37.45 -13.92 -1.43
N SER A 262 38.01 -14.27 -0.28
CA SER A 262 39.33 -13.81 0.13
C SER A 262 40.36 -14.31 -0.89
N ALA A 263 41.11 -13.40 -1.49
CA ALA A 263 42.20 -13.73 -2.38
C ALA A 263 43.29 -14.50 -1.61
N ASN A 264 43.35 -15.82 -1.79
CA ASN A 264 44.49 -16.62 -1.38
C ASN A 264 45.65 -16.34 -2.33
N ASN A 265 46.64 -15.59 -1.84
CA ASN A 265 47.91 -15.35 -2.50
C ASN A 265 48.74 -16.64 -2.48
N THR A 266 48.77 -17.37 -3.59
CA THR A 266 49.79 -18.40 -3.86
C THR A 266 51.07 -17.71 -4.29
N GLY A 267 52.16 -18.00 -3.57
CA GLY A 267 53.43 -17.29 -3.65
C GLY A 267 54.20 -17.43 -4.96
N LEU A 268 55.02 -16.41 -5.21
CA LEU A 268 56.25 -16.48 -5.99
C LEU A 268 57.37 -15.73 -5.24
N PRO A 269 58.62 -16.22 -5.32
CA PRO A 269 59.69 -15.80 -4.42
C PRO A 269 60.35 -14.47 -4.81
N SER A 270 60.76 -13.79 -3.75
CA SER A 270 61.43 -12.49 -3.66
C SER A 270 62.72 -12.38 -4.48
N SER A 271 62.84 -11.33 -5.30
CA SER A 271 64.12 -10.76 -5.72
C SER A 271 64.27 -9.31 -5.21
N ARG A 272 65.26 -9.17 -4.36
CA ARG A 272 65.73 -8.02 -3.59
C ARG A 272 66.22 -6.88 -4.49
N LEU A 273 65.67 -5.67 -4.33
CA LEU A 273 66.35 -4.42 -4.69
C LEU A 273 66.21 -3.39 -3.56
N GLN A 274 67.31 -2.71 -3.32
CA GLN A 274 67.68 -1.97 -2.11
C GLN A 274 66.93 -0.65 -1.94
N ARG A 275 66.78 -0.25 -0.68
CA ARG A 275 66.24 1.03 -0.21
C ARG A 275 67.34 2.11 -0.24
N PRO A 276 66.99 3.37 -0.54
CA PRO A 276 67.66 4.50 0.12
C PRO A 276 66.72 5.23 1.08
N THR A 277 67.32 5.67 2.17
CA THR A 277 66.83 6.48 3.29
C THR A 277 66.53 7.93 2.88
N THR A 278 65.49 8.56 3.44
CA THR A 278 65.55 9.68 4.43
C THR A 278 64.25 10.49 4.53
N THR A 279 63.98 10.96 5.76
CA THR A 279 63.26 12.18 6.22
C THR A 279 61.73 12.29 6.16
N SER A 280 61.26 12.88 7.27
CA SER A 280 59.93 13.30 7.69
C SER A 280 59.13 14.12 6.67
N ASP A 281 57.82 13.89 6.60
CA ASP A 281 56.83 14.95 6.85
C ASP A 281 55.39 14.40 6.89
N THR A 282 54.72 14.66 8.01
CA THR A 282 53.28 14.56 8.24
C THR A 282 52.55 15.69 7.50
N LEU A 283 51.65 15.36 6.56
CA LEU A 283 50.59 16.29 6.12
C LEU A 283 49.31 15.54 5.72
N LEU A 284 48.43 15.32 6.70
CA LEU A 284 46.98 15.23 6.45
C LEU A 284 46.44 16.67 6.34
N PRO A 285 45.66 17.04 5.32
CA PRO A 285 44.97 18.32 5.32
C PRO A 285 43.75 18.31 6.26
N PRO A 286 43.47 19.40 7.00
CA PRO A 286 42.44 19.47 8.02
C PRO A 286 41.02 19.65 7.47
N LEU A 287 40.04 19.21 8.26
CA LEU A 287 38.60 19.30 8.01
C LEU A 287 38.10 20.76 8.03
N LEU A 288 37.35 21.18 7.01
CA LEU A 288 36.75 22.52 6.91
C LEU A 288 35.48 22.68 7.79
N PRO A 289 35.27 23.84 8.46
CA PRO A 289 34.09 24.12 9.30
C PRO A 289 32.79 24.43 8.56
N ARG A 290 31.71 24.46 9.35
CA ARG A 290 30.29 24.22 9.01
C ARG A 290 29.51 25.32 8.26
N SER A 291 30.15 26.31 7.61
CA SER A 291 29.44 27.47 7.00
C SER A 291 29.36 27.51 5.48
N GLU A 292 29.77 26.45 4.75
CA GLU A 292 29.73 26.45 3.26
C GLU A 292 29.09 25.17 2.68
N ARG A 293 27.85 24.84 3.09
CA ARG A 293 27.01 23.86 2.36
C ARG A 293 25.86 24.56 1.64
N LYS A 294 26.16 25.22 0.54
CA LYS A 294 25.20 25.49 -0.54
C LYS A 294 25.94 25.42 -1.88
N LYS A 295 25.37 24.64 -2.81
CA LYS A 295 25.80 24.35 -4.19
C LYS A 295 26.73 23.15 -4.36
N GLN A 296 26.15 21.95 -4.41
CA GLN A 296 26.44 20.93 -5.42
C GLN A 296 25.50 19.74 -5.18
N ASN A 297 24.40 19.69 -5.93
CA ASN A 297 23.61 18.48 -6.11
C ASN A 297 23.38 18.36 -7.61
N GLN A 298 24.33 17.75 -8.31
CA GLN A 298 24.12 17.15 -9.62
C GLN A 298 25.01 15.92 -9.73
N THR A 299 24.36 14.85 -10.18
CA THR A 299 24.91 13.59 -10.71
C THR A 299 25.46 12.55 -9.73
N LEU A 300 24.79 11.38 -9.78
CA LEU A 300 25.26 10.00 -9.57
C LEU A 300 24.54 9.22 -8.45
N SER A 301 23.41 8.60 -8.81
CA SER A 301 23.07 7.26 -8.31
C SER A 301 22.14 6.53 -9.28
N SER A 302 22.73 5.66 -10.11
CA SER A 302 22.01 4.56 -10.73
C SER A 302 22.86 3.30 -10.58
N SER A 303 22.64 2.58 -9.50
CA SER A 303 23.02 1.18 -9.36
C SER A 303 21.72 0.39 -9.24
N GLY A 304 21.23 -0.09 -10.38
CA GLY A 304 20.09 -0.99 -10.45
C GLY A 304 20.46 -2.33 -9.83
N SER A 305 19.67 -2.76 -8.85
CA SER A 305 19.60 -4.17 -8.47
C SER A 305 18.40 -4.79 -9.19
N ALA A 306 18.71 -5.64 -10.17
CA ALA A 306 17.73 -6.45 -10.86
C ALA A 306 17.30 -7.61 -9.95
N ALA A 307 16.13 -7.50 -9.33
CA ALA A 307 15.44 -8.65 -8.77
C ALA A 307 14.51 -9.20 -9.87
N ALA A 308 14.89 -10.32 -10.47
CA ALA A 308 14.00 -11.10 -11.30
C ALA A 308 12.90 -11.70 -10.39
N ILE A 309 11.67 -11.23 -10.54
CA ILE A 309 10.51 -11.78 -9.82
C ILE A 309 9.59 -12.42 -10.85
N THR A 310 9.36 -13.72 -10.67
CA THR A 310 8.35 -14.52 -11.35
C THR A 310 6.98 -13.92 -11.12
N SER A 311 6.30 -13.52 -12.19
CA SER A 311 4.91 -13.05 -12.14
C SER A 311 4.02 -14.11 -11.47
N PRO A 312 3.10 -13.73 -10.55
CA PRO A 312 2.13 -14.66 -9.96
C PRO A 312 1.14 -15.23 -11.00
N PHE A 313 1.18 -14.75 -12.24
CA PHE A 313 0.43 -15.24 -13.40
C PHE A 313 1.23 -16.22 -14.28
N GLY A 314 2.45 -16.60 -13.91
CA GLY A 314 3.37 -17.42 -14.71
C GLY A 314 4.23 -16.58 -15.67
N VAL A 315 5.22 -17.22 -16.31
CA VAL A 315 6.06 -16.59 -17.35
C VAL A 315 5.18 -16.31 -18.57
N LEU A 316 4.79 -15.05 -18.73
CA LEU A 316 4.02 -14.59 -19.89
C LEU A 316 5.01 -14.16 -20.97
N SER A 317 4.96 -14.85 -22.11
CA SER A 317 5.70 -14.50 -23.32
C SER A 317 5.33 -13.08 -23.76
N LYS A 318 6.34 -12.26 -24.08
CA LYS A 318 6.15 -10.91 -24.62
C LYS A 318 5.26 -10.99 -25.87
N PRO A 319 4.24 -10.11 -26.01
CA PRO A 319 3.55 -9.98 -27.28
C PRO A 319 4.53 -9.41 -28.32
N SER A 320 4.53 -10.04 -29.49
CA SER A 320 5.16 -9.58 -30.73
C SER A 320 4.49 -8.31 -31.26
#